data_AF-A0A962GIV7-F1
#
_entry.id   AF-A0A962GIV7-F1
#
_cell.length_a   1.000
_cell.length_b   1.000
_cell.length_c   1.000
_cell.angle_alpha   90.00
_cell.angle_beta   90.00
_cell.angle_gamma   90.00
#
_symmetry.space_group_name_H-M   'P 1'
#
loop_
_entity.id
_entity.type
_entity.pdbx_description
1 polymer ?
#
loop_
_entity_poly.entity_id
_entity_poly.type
_entity_poly.pdbx_seq_one_letter_code
_entity_poly.pdbx_strand_id
1 'polypeptide(L)'
;MINKKHLLWAVGLGLIASISKANIVTVGIDPSCDFNLTQSGSLQDAINTAGVTEVRVSNDTSLTSGITINHPMILSGGFDNCIDGAAGIISQDTYPNTTIDVAGNGRPVTIINTSPGTIEINYFDLKNGNMGTTNTMANGGGLYVDASNQADVSLDHSRLFQNTAFGGGGLYFDGSTHNTKLTIKDSLIGYNLASNTANSGFNGGGGLFINGGSLLMYGETTIRQNNVTSNNGFAVGGGIFAANATMTLVGGSTNTNNGFIQNTAGFRGGAIYLGGGVTLSIYGRPVELDGETLGTSGSAYFFTSNDGGSEGGGAIFSVQSTINLEQVEFTENTGVQLGGAIGLLESTLNITAENARACRYYPIGCNIFNTNFADYGGAIWARVDSNINVQKTLFAQNGADEGTSLYLGNSLANFETVVIVEEAIFPMGFTNDNVIRSDEGNVTIKYTNIISNHTNQSIFKSSGIGTNVGIDIYNSIVHNPLVANLGIATDQASNEYFCVLSDAPGATATINVTQYNGLFVDPVLWNFQLKPGAIAIDYFNGIGNASPLTTDYLKIERGHDDVATIDMFGTYDAGAHEYNDDLIFKNEFEFF
;
A
#
# COMPACT_ATOMS: atom_id res chain seq x y z
N MET A 1 -7.69 76.86 35.80
CA MET A 1 -8.53 77.99 35.35
C MET A 1 -9.03 77.69 33.94
N ILE A 2 -10.29 78.04 33.71
CA ILE A 2 -11.19 77.61 32.62
C ILE A 2 -10.90 78.30 31.28
N ASN A 3 -10.94 77.55 30.15
CA ASN A 3 -11.72 77.84 28.91
C ASN A 3 -11.37 76.80 27.82
N LYS A 4 -12.27 75.89 27.37
CA LYS A 4 -13.33 76.04 26.31
C LYS A 4 -12.80 76.70 25.03
N LYS A 5 -12.99 76.22 23.79
CA LYS A 5 -13.87 75.22 23.13
C LYS A 5 -13.41 75.07 21.64
N HIS A 6 -14.04 74.14 20.90
CA HIS A 6 -13.96 73.80 19.45
C HIS A 6 -13.11 72.54 19.19
N LEU A 7 -13.67 71.32 19.14
CA LEU A 7 -14.63 70.74 18.18
C LEU A 7 -14.09 70.70 16.74
N LEU A 8 -13.47 69.59 16.35
CA LEU A 8 -13.59 69.04 15.00
C LEU A 8 -13.60 67.51 15.09
N TRP A 9 -14.72 66.92 14.69
CA TRP A 9 -14.84 65.49 14.38
C TRP A 9 -14.14 65.24 13.04
N ALA A 10 -13.21 64.29 13.00
CA ALA A 10 -12.76 63.69 11.74
C ALA A 10 -12.84 62.17 11.88
N VAL A 11 -13.82 61.64 11.16
CA VAL A 11 -14.10 60.24 10.92
C VAL A 11 -12.90 59.61 10.22
N GLY A 12 -12.14 58.78 10.93
CA GLY A 12 -11.21 57.83 10.33
C GLY A 12 -11.97 56.56 9.97
N LEU A 13 -12.67 56.60 8.83
CA LEU A 13 -13.30 55.46 8.20
C LEU A 13 -12.24 54.37 8.01
N GLY A 14 -12.47 53.19 8.59
CA GLY A 14 -11.61 52.04 8.39
C GLY A 14 -11.56 51.67 6.91
N LEU A 15 -10.34 51.48 6.39
CA LEU A 15 -10.13 50.55 5.28
C LEU A 15 -10.48 49.16 5.81
N ILE A 16 -11.76 48.80 5.76
CA ILE A 16 -12.15 47.40 5.68
C ILE A 16 -11.74 47.00 4.26
N ALA A 17 -10.62 46.28 4.14
CA ALA A 17 -10.34 45.57 2.90
C ALA A 17 -11.59 44.73 2.60
N SER A 18 -12.27 45.04 1.50
CA SER A 18 -13.33 44.17 0.99
C SER A 18 -12.64 42.87 0.63
N ILE A 19 -12.67 41.91 1.56
CA ILE A 19 -12.49 40.51 1.21
C ILE A 19 -13.55 40.28 0.15
N SER A 20 -13.14 40.11 -1.11
CA SER A 20 -14.06 39.74 -2.17
C SER A 20 -14.70 38.44 -1.68
N LYS A 21 -15.96 38.53 -1.26
CA LYS A 21 -16.72 37.37 -0.80
C LYS A 21 -16.58 36.35 -1.92
N ALA A 22 -16.04 35.16 -1.62
CA ALA A 22 -16.03 34.07 -2.59
C ALA A 22 -17.44 33.96 -3.16
N ASN A 23 -17.58 33.97 -4.48
CA ASN A 23 -18.89 33.89 -5.11
C ASN A 23 -19.31 32.43 -5.02
N ILE A 24 -20.03 32.13 -3.94
CA ILE A 24 -20.65 30.85 -3.65
C ILE A 24 -22.05 30.89 -4.25
N VAL A 25 -22.44 29.83 -4.95
CA VAL A 25 -23.81 29.64 -5.43
C VAL A 25 -24.35 28.27 -5.02
N THR A 26 -25.67 28.18 -4.90
CA THR A 26 -26.38 26.98 -4.47
C THR A 26 -27.22 26.38 -5.60
N VAL A 27 -27.28 25.05 -5.66
CA VAL A 27 -27.98 24.28 -6.70
C VAL A 27 -28.86 23.22 -6.05
N GLY A 28 -30.12 23.13 -6.46
CA GLY A 28 -31.09 22.19 -5.88
C GLY A 28 -32.51 22.34 -6.44
N ILE A 29 -33.48 21.61 -5.91
CA ILE A 29 -34.90 21.79 -6.27
C ILE A 29 -35.62 22.80 -5.38
N ASP A 30 -35.06 23.14 -4.22
CA ASP A 30 -35.62 24.13 -3.30
C ASP A 30 -35.74 25.54 -3.95
N PRO A 31 -36.85 26.27 -3.73
CA PRO A 31 -37.02 27.64 -4.25
C PRO A 31 -35.96 28.65 -3.77
N SER A 32 -35.22 28.36 -2.70
CA SER A 32 -34.13 29.18 -2.16
C SER A 32 -32.81 29.02 -2.89
N CYS A 33 -32.67 28.04 -3.79
CA CYS A 33 -31.46 27.83 -4.57
C CYS A 33 -31.23 28.97 -5.58
N ASP A 34 -29.97 29.38 -5.74
CA ASP A 34 -29.58 30.31 -6.81
C ASP A 34 -29.85 29.71 -8.20
N PHE A 35 -29.64 28.40 -8.34
CA PHE A 35 -29.94 27.60 -9.52
C PHE A 35 -30.96 26.51 -9.18
N ASN A 36 -32.23 26.78 -9.47
CA ASN A 36 -33.33 25.84 -9.23
C ASN A 36 -33.51 24.85 -10.40
N LEU A 37 -33.34 23.56 -10.11
CA LEU A 37 -33.38 22.44 -11.05
C LEU A 37 -34.78 22.12 -11.61
N THR A 38 -35.86 22.61 -10.99
CA THR A 38 -37.25 22.42 -11.47
C THR A 38 -37.68 23.46 -12.49
N GLN A 39 -36.90 24.54 -12.64
CA GLN A 39 -37.22 25.65 -13.53
C GLN A 39 -36.39 25.58 -14.80
N SER A 40 -35.23 26.22 -14.81
CA SER A 40 -34.30 26.26 -15.94
C SER A 40 -32.83 26.30 -15.51
N GLY A 41 -32.54 26.19 -14.21
CA GLY A 41 -31.16 26.10 -13.74
C GLY A 41 -30.66 24.68 -13.90
N SER A 42 -29.38 24.53 -14.26
CA SER A 42 -28.66 23.27 -14.18
C SER A 42 -27.40 23.42 -13.33
N LEU A 43 -26.86 22.30 -12.85
CA LEU A 43 -25.54 22.31 -12.20
C LEU A 43 -24.46 22.84 -13.16
N GLN A 44 -24.56 22.52 -14.46
CA GLN A 44 -23.61 23.01 -15.45
C GLN A 44 -23.69 24.53 -15.63
N ASP A 45 -24.87 25.14 -15.54
CA ASP A 45 -25.02 26.60 -15.60
C ASP A 45 -24.37 27.28 -14.40
N ALA A 46 -24.50 26.68 -13.21
CA ALA A 46 -23.84 27.17 -12.00
C ALA A 46 -22.31 27.12 -12.14
N ILE A 47 -21.77 26.00 -12.63
CA ILE A 47 -20.34 25.83 -12.91
C ILE A 47 -19.86 26.89 -13.91
N ASN A 48 -20.60 27.09 -15.00
CA ASN A 48 -20.20 28.02 -16.07
C ASN A 48 -20.36 29.51 -15.70
N THR A 49 -20.89 29.84 -14.52
CA THR A 49 -21.18 31.22 -14.15
C THR A 49 -19.89 31.98 -13.84
N ALA A 50 -19.63 33.04 -14.60
CA ALA A 50 -18.40 33.82 -14.48
C ALA A 50 -18.18 34.35 -13.07
N GLY A 51 -16.99 34.06 -12.52
CA GLY A 51 -16.57 34.54 -11.21
C GLY A 51 -17.04 33.68 -10.04
N VAL A 52 -17.83 32.62 -10.27
CA VAL A 52 -18.16 31.61 -9.25
C VAL A 52 -16.91 30.79 -8.93
N THR A 53 -16.62 30.66 -7.64
CA THR A 53 -15.45 29.89 -7.15
C THR A 53 -15.86 28.64 -6.40
N GLU A 54 -17.11 28.58 -5.93
CA GLU A 54 -17.66 27.44 -5.21
C GLU A 54 -19.13 27.21 -5.60
N VAL A 55 -19.46 25.96 -5.90
CA VAL A 55 -20.83 25.52 -6.15
C VAL A 55 -21.21 24.51 -5.08
N ARG A 56 -22.32 24.77 -4.38
CA ARG A 56 -22.87 23.90 -3.34
C ARG A 56 -24.16 23.26 -3.80
N VAL A 57 -24.23 21.93 -3.73
CA VAL A 57 -25.34 21.16 -4.29
C VAL A 57 -26.10 20.45 -3.19
N SER A 58 -27.42 20.62 -3.15
CA SER A 58 -28.26 19.92 -2.18
C SER A 58 -28.56 18.47 -2.55
N ASN A 59 -28.94 17.68 -1.55
CA ASN A 59 -29.31 16.27 -1.62
C ASN A 59 -30.79 16.04 -1.96
N ASP A 60 -31.54 17.12 -2.20
CA ASP A 60 -32.97 17.08 -2.47
C ASP A 60 -33.33 16.42 -3.82
N THR A 61 -32.33 16.16 -4.68
CA THR A 61 -32.51 15.37 -5.90
C THR A 61 -31.22 14.70 -6.40
N SER A 62 -31.36 13.59 -7.15
CA SER A 62 -30.25 12.97 -7.88
C SER A 62 -30.09 13.64 -9.25
N LEU A 63 -28.86 14.03 -9.58
CA LEU A 63 -28.52 14.62 -10.88
C LEU A 63 -28.29 13.52 -11.90
N THR A 64 -28.95 13.60 -13.05
CA THR A 64 -28.90 12.55 -14.09
C THR A 64 -28.01 12.88 -15.29
N SER A 65 -27.46 14.09 -15.32
CA SER A 65 -26.59 14.56 -16.39
C SER A 65 -25.18 14.74 -15.87
N GLY A 66 -24.20 14.28 -16.66
CA GLY A 66 -22.80 14.53 -16.36
C GLY A 66 -22.44 16.02 -16.49
N ILE A 67 -21.36 16.42 -15.84
CA ILE A 67 -20.86 17.79 -15.83
C ILE A 67 -19.43 17.87 -16.38
N THR A 68 -19.06 19.06 -16.85
CA THR A 68 -17.71 19.42 -17.26
C THR A 68 -17.21 20.61 -16.46
N ILE A 69 -16.03 20.44 -15.85
CA ILE A 69 -15.30 21.49 -15.13
C ILE A 69 -14.08 21.88 -15.98
N ASN A 70 -13.96 23.17 -16.28
CA ASN A 70 -12.89 23.71 -17.14
C ASN A 70 -12.16 24.91 -16.53
N HIS A 71 -12.34 25.15 -15.24
CA HIS A 71 -11.56 26.12 -14.46
C HIS A 71 -11.46 25.64 -13.00
N PRO A 72 -10.46 26.15 -12.24
CA PRO A 72 -10.36 25.92 -10.81
C PRO A 72 -11.66 26.32 -10.08
N MET A 73 -12.14 25.45 -9.20
CA MET A 73 -13.34 25.67 -8.37
C MET A 73 -13.49 24.61 -7.29
N ILE A 74 -14.35 24.89 -6.31
CA ILE A 74 -14.81 23.91 -5.32
C ILE A 74 -16.24 23.48 -5.69
N LEU A 75 -16.45 22.17 -5.82
CA LEU A 75 -17.77 21.58 -5.99
C LEU A 75 -18.08 20.76 -4.73
N SER A 76 -18.99 21.26 -3.90
CA SER A 76 -19.35 20.63 -2.63
C SER A 76 -20.79 20.12 -2.67
N GLY A 77 -20.97 18.86 -2.33
CA GLY A 77 -22.27 18.26 -2.10
C GLY A 77 -22.59 18.20 -0.61
N GLY A 78 -23.68 17.53 -0.34
CA GLY A 78 -24.05 17.03 0.97
C GLY A 78 -24.77 17.95 1.92
N PHE A 79 -25.50 18.89 1.33
CA PHE A 79 -26.41 19.77 2.04
C PHE A 79 -27.84 19.23 1.93
N ASP A 80 -28.63 19.25 3.02
CA ASP A 80 -30.02 18.75 2.95
C ASP A 80 -30.88 19.59 1.99
N ASN A 81 -30.58 20.89 1.88
CA ASN A 81 -31.26 21.86 1.03
C ASN A 81 -30.32 23.06 0.75
N CYS A 82 -30.76 24.00 -0.09
CA CYS A 82 -29.95 25.17 -0.47
C CYS A 82 -29.76 26.21 0.65
N ILE A 83 -30.61 26.22 1.70
CA ILE A 83 -30.39 27.08 2.87
C ILE A 83 -29.17 26.58 3.64
N ASP A 84 -29.09 25.26 3.88
CA ASP A 84 -27.94 24.63 4.51
C ASP A 84 -26.68 24.76 3.64
N GLY A 85 -26.84 24.62 2.32
CA GLY A 85 -25.80 24.94 1.33
C GLY A 85 -25.26 26.36 1.49
N ALA A 86 -26.12 27.37 1.49
CA ALA A 86 -25.72 28.76 1.67
C ALA A 86 -25.03 29.02 3.02
N ALA A 87 -25.41 28.29 4.06
CA ALA A 87 -24.81 28.35 5.39
C ALA A 87 -23.53 27.50 5.55
N GLY A 88 -23.25 26.57 4.62
CA GLY A 88 -22.14 25.62 4.70
C GLY A 88 -22.36 24.53 5.75
N ILE A 89 -23.61 24.14 5.99
CA ILE A 89 -23.98 23.14 7.00
C ILE A 89 -24.16 21.78 6.28
N ILE A 90 -23.17 20.90 6.40
CA ILE A 90 -23.27 19.53 5.89
C ILE A 90 -24.35 18.77 6.66
N SER A 91 -25.11 17.95 5.92
CA SER A 91 -26.13 17.06 6.47
C SER A 91 -25.54 16.15 7.55
N GLN A 92 -26.34 15.89 8.59
CA GLN A 92 -25.95 15.00 9.70
C GLN A 92 -26.18 13.52 9.39
N ASP A 93 -26.64 13.21 8.17
CA ASP A 93 -26.78 11.84 7.70
C ASP A 93 -25.43 11.11 7.68
N THR A 94 -25.47 9.79 7.90
CA THR A 94 -24.26 8.95 7.90
C THR A 94 -23.51 8.99 6.57
N TYR A 95 -24.21 9.25 5.46
CA TYR A 95 -23.65 9.45 4.14
C TYR A 95 -24.31 10.66 3.50
N PRO A 96 -23.81 11.87 3.77
CA PRO A 96 -24.47 13.07 3.32
C PRO A 96 -24.28 13.28 1.81
N ASN A 97 -23.80 12.33 1.00
CA ASN A 97 -23.35 12.62 -0.36
C ASN A 97 -24.46 13.05 -1.34
N THR A 98 -24.19 14.09 -2.13
CA THR A 98 -25.02 14.43 -3.30
C THR A 98 -24.74 13.46 -4.44
N THR A 99 -25.78 13.01 -5.14
CA THR A 99 -25.64 11.99 -6.20
C THR A 99 -25.63 12.58 -7.61
N ILE A 100 -24.62 12.21 -8.40
CA ILE A 100 -24.62 12.30 -9.88
C ILE A 100 -24.66 10.87 -10.44
N ASP A 101 -25.81 10.49 -11.00
CA ASP A 101 -26.12 9.17 -11.55
C ASP A 101 -26.51 9.28 -13.03
N VAL A 102 -25.55 9.06 -13.92
CA VAL A 102 -25.78 9.21 -15.37
C VAL A 102 -26.43 7.99 -16.02
N ALA A 103 -26.86 7.00 -15.23
CA ALA A 103 -27.64 5.83 -15.67
C ALA A 103 -27.08 5.12 -16.92
N GLY A 104 -25.76 5.01 -17.03
CA GLY A 104 -25.04 4.36 -18.11
C GLY A 104 -24.83 5.20 -19.37
N ASN A 105 -25.16 6.49 -19.36
CA ASN A 105 -25.03 7.38 -20.51
C ASN A 105 -23.90 8.39 -20.32
N GLY A 106 -22.66 7.96 -20.53
CA GLY A 106 -21.48 8.82 -20.39
C GLY A 106 -20.87 8.74 -18.99
N ARG A 107 -20.24 9.84 -18.54
CA ARG A 107 -19.56 9.92 -17.24
C ARG A 107 -20.15 11.02 -16.36
N PRO A 108 -20.25 10.82 -15.04
CA PRO A 108 -20.67 11.85 -14.09
C PRO A 108 -19.85 13.14 -14.17
N VAL A 109 -18.52 13.07 -14.19
CA VAL A 109 -17.67 14.27 -14.16
C VAL A 109 -16.53 14.18 -15.17
N THR A 110 -16.31 15.29 -15.87
CA THR A 110 -15.18 15.51 -16.79
C THR A 110 -14.42 16.76 -16.39
N ILE A 111 -13.11 16.66 -16.18
CA ILE A 111 -12.22 17.79 -15.93
C ILE A 111 -11.28 17.91 -17.14
N ILE A 112 -11.39 19.03 -17.87
CA ILE A 112 -10.64 19.29 -19.10
C ILE A 112 -10.34 20.78 -19.27
N ASN A 113 -9.28 21.12 -20.01
CA ASN A 113 -8.98 22.48 -20.43
C ASN A 113 -8.92 23.51 -19.29
N THR A 114 -8.48 23.09 -18.11
CA THR A 114 -8.43 23.94 -16.91
C THR A 114 -7.33 24.99 -17.02
N SER A 115 -7.36 26.05 -16.23
CA SER A 115 -6.17 26.86 -15.96
C SER A 115 -5.44 26.33 -14.73
N PRO A 116 -4.17 26.70 -14.48
CA PRO A 116 -3.48 26.33 -13.24
C PRO A 116 -4.31 26.72 -12.01
N GLY A 117 -4.38 25.83 -11.03
CA GLY A 117 -5.17 26.02 -9.80
C GLY A 117 -5.64 24.69 -9.22
N THR A 118 -6.66 24.73 -8.38
CA THR A 118 -7.19 23.56 -7.68
C THR A 118 -8.65 23.32 -8.01
N ILE A 119 -9.01 22.07 -8.22
CA ILE A 119 -10.40 21.59 -8.31
C ILE A 119 -10.65 20.64 -7.15
N GLU A 120 -11.68 20.93 -6.37
CA GLU A 120 -12.08 20.08 -5.24
C GLU A 120 -13.49 19.54 -5.47
N ILE A 121 -13.67 18.23 -5.30
CA ILE A 121 -14.96 17.56 -5.36
C ILE A 121 -15.20 16.89 -4.01
N ASN A 122 -16.16 17.43 -3.26
CA ASN A 122 -16.39 17.07 -1.86
C ASN A 122 -17.81 16.52 -1.67
N TYR A 123 -17.96 15.41 -0.95
CA TYR A 123 -19.27 14.83 -0.60
C TYR A 123 -20.16 14.46 -1.81
N PHE A 124 -19.58 13.80 -2.83
CA PHE A 124 -20.34 13.32 -4.00
C PHE A 124 -20.39 11.81 -4.11
N ASP A 125 -21.50 11.31 -4.64
CA ASP A 125 -21.64 9.98 -5.21
C ASP A 125 -21.60 10.09 -6.74
N LEU A 126 -20.51 9.66 -7.37
CA LEU A 126 -20.37 9.61 -8.82
C LEU A 126 -20.52 8.15 -9.28
N LYS A 127 -21.69 7.83 -9.87
CA LYS A 127 -22.05 6.45 -10.13
C LYS A 127 -22.72 6.20 -11.47
N ASN A 128 -22.76 4.91 -11.83
CA ASN A 128 -23.38 4.38 -13.04
C ASN A 128 -22.88 5.05 -14.33
N GLY A 129 -21.67 5.58 -14.33
CA GLY A 129 -21.01 6.01 -15.55
C GLY A 129 -20.70 4.82 -16.45
N ASN A 130 -20.93 4.97 -17.75
CA ASN A 130 -20.56 3.97 -18.73
C ASN A 130 -20.10 4.66 -20.02
N MET A 131 -18.81 4.51 -20.32
CA MET A 131 -18.18 5.08 -21.52
C MET A 131 -18.10 4.08 -22.68
N GLY A 132 -18.51 2.84 -22.47
CA GLY A 132 -18.33 1.72 -23.40
C GLY A 132 -16.98 1.02 -23.25
N THR A 133 -16.90 -0.22 -23.74
CA THR A 133 -15.75 -1.14 -23.55
C THR A 133 -15.04 -1.50 -24.86
N THR A 134 -15.47 -0.91 -25.98
CA THR A 134 -14.96 -1.18 -27.32
C THR A 134 -14.10 -0.05 -27.89
N ASN A 135 -14.10 1.12 -27.25
CA ASN A 135 -13.36 2.31 -27.70
C ASN A 135 -12.22 2.60 -26.72
N THR A 136 -10.98 2.67 -27.20
CA THR A 136 -9.78 2.91 -26.38
C THR A 136 -9.72 4.31 -25.76
N MET A 137 -10.58 5.25 -26.20
CA MET A 137 -10.72 6.58 -25.60
C MET A 137 -11.81 6.66 -24.52
N ALA A 138 -12.51 5.56 -24.24
CA ALA A 138 -13.62 5.50 -23.29
C ALA A 138 -13.13 5.35 -21.83
N ASN A 139 -12.24 6.22 -21.37
CA ASN A 139 -11.62 6.13 -20.05
C ASN A 139 -12.37 6.94 -18.98
N GLY A 140 -12.23 6.58 -17.71
CA GLY A 140 -12.76 7.34 -16.56
C GLY A 140 -14.29 7.26 -16.49
N GLY A 141 -14.80 6.12 -16.03
CA GLY A 141 -16.24 5.86 -16.03
C GLY A 141 -16.99 6.81 -15.11
N GLY A 142 -16.49 7.04 -13.89
CA GLY A 142 -17.03 7.99 -12.92
C GLY A 142 -16.48 9.40 -13.09
N LEU A 143 -15.15 9.50 -13.13
CA LEU A 143 -14.42 10.75 -13.25
C LEU A 143 -13.30 10.62 -14.29
N TYR A 144 -13.21 11.60 -15.18
CA TYR A 144 -12.10 11.73 -16.10
C TYR A 144 -11.38 13.05 -15.87
N VAL A 145 -10.06 12.98 -15.73
CA VAL A 145 -9.18 14.12 -15.53
C VAL A 145 -8.11 14.11 -16.62
N ASP A 146 -8.19 15.09 -17.50
CA ASP A 146 -7.10 15.48 -18.38
C ASP A 146 -6.39 16.68 -17.74
N ALA A 147 -5.27 16.42 -17.06
CA ALA A 147 -4.48 17.45 -16.39
C ALA A 147 -3.45 18.10 -17.32
N SER A 148 -3.74 18.18 -18.63
CA SER A 148 -2.92 18.88 -19.62
C SER A 148 -2.64 20.35 -19.31
N ASN A 149 -3.29 20.95 -18.31
CA ASN A 149 -3.14 22.37 -17.97
C ASN A 149 -2.87 22.68 -16.48
N GLN A 150 -2.25 21.75 -15.72
CA GLN A 150 -1.71 22.03 -14.36
C GLN A 150 -2.76 22.30 -13.26
N ALA A 151 -3.94 21.69 -13.32
CA ALA A 151 -4.92 21.80 -12.24
C ALA A 151 -4.82 20.61 -11.28
N ASP A 152 -4.44 20.85 -10.03
CA ASP A 152 -4.49 19.83 -8.99
C ASP A 152 -5.95 19.47 -8.71
N VAL A 153 -6.22 18.18 -8.49
CA VAL A 153 -7.57 17.66 -8.28
C VAL A 153 -7.62 16.96 -6.92
N SER A 154 -8.64 17.30 -6.12
CA SER A 154 -8.93 16.63 -4.86
C SER A 154 -10.32 16.01 -4.88
N LEU A 155 -10.41 14.79 -4.33
CA LEU A 155 -11.65 14.09 -4.06
C LEU A 155 -11.73 13.82 -2.55
N ASP A 156 -12.70 14.42 -1.88
CA ASP A 156 -12.85 14.33 -0.42
C ASP A 156 -14.25 13.82 -0.03
N HIS A 157 -14.32 12.89 0.94
CA HIS A 157 -15.57 12.30 1.43
C HIS A 157 -16.52 11.81 0.33
N SER A 158 -15.97 11.32 -0.78
CA SER A 158 -16.72 11.05 -2.01
C SER A 158 -16.62 9.59 -2.41
N ARG A 159 -17.53 9.17 -3.30
CA ARG A 159 -17.64 7.77 -3.72
C ARG A 159 -17.67 7.69 -5.24
N LEU A 160 -16.75 6.91 -5.81
CA LEU A 160 -16.75 6.51 -7.22
C LEU A 160 -17.14 5.04 -7.29
N PHE A 161 -18.38 4.73 -7.69
CA PHE A 161 -18.84 3.35 -7.68
C PHE A 161 -19.78 2.96 -8.80
N GLN A 162 -19.75 1.67 -9.17
CA GLN A 162 -20.58 1.09 -10.24
C GLN A 162 -20.35 1.77 -11.60
N ASN A 163 -19.14 2.25 -11.85
CA ASN A 163 -18.77 2.87 -13.12
C ASN A 163 -18.08 1.85 -14.03
N THR A 164 -18.26 2.02 -15.34
CA THR A 164 -17.67 1.16 -16.37
C THR A 164 -16.94 1.99 -17.43
N ALA A 165 -15.72 1.58 -17.76
CA ALA A 165 -14.90 2.23 -18.78
C ALA A 165 -13.97 1.24 -19.50
N PHE A 166 -13.29 1.70 -20.54
CA PHE A 166 -12.19 0.97 -21.17
C PHE A 166 -10.97 0.88 -20.24
N GLY A 167 -10.65 1.94 -19.50
CA GLY A 167 -9.60 2.02 -18.50
C GLY A 167 -9.97 3.05 -17.44
N GLY A 168 -9.59 2.82 -16.18
CA GLY A 168 -10.02 3.68 -15.08
C GLY A 168 -11.53 3.59 -14.88
N GLY A 169 -12.01 2.41 -14.48
CA GLY A 169 -13.45 2.13 -14.33
C GLY A 169 -14.12 3.20 -13.47
N GLY A 170 -13.53 3.52 -12.31
CA GLY A 170 -13.93 4.64 -11.46
C GLY A 170 -13.36 5.97 -11.95
N LEU A 171 -12.03 6.07 -12.04
CA LEU A 171 -11.32 7.32 -12.34
C LEU A 171 -10.21 7.09 -13.37
N TYR A 172 -10.07 8.02 -14.30
CA TYR A 172 -8.88 8.13 -15.15
C TYR A 172 -8.20 9.48 -14.95
N PHE A 173 -6.89 9.45 -14.70
CA PHE A 173 -6.05 10.62 -14.47
C PHE A 173 -4.85 10.60 -15.41
N ASP A 174 -4.74 11.63 -16.25
CA ASP A 174 -3.55 11.89 -17.06
C ASP A 174 -2.83 13.14 -16.58
N GLY A 175 -1.78 12.93 -15.78
CA GLY A 175 -0.82 13.92 -15.31
C GLY A 175 0.52 13.85 -16.05
N SER A 176 0.58 13.26 -17.26
CA SER A 176 1.85 13.01 -17.95
C SER A 176 2.54 14.28 -18.47
N THR A 177 1.79 15.35 -18.71
CA THR A 177 2.30 16.60 -19.28
C THR A 177 2.81 17.58 -18.24
N HIS A 178 2.26 17.52 -17.02
CA HIS A 178 2.52 18.44 -15.93
C HIS A 178 2.49 17.65 -14.64
N ASN A 179 3.40 17.95 -13.70
CA ASN A 179 3.49 17.28 -12.40
C ASN A 179 2.30 17.63 -11.49
N THR A 180 1.10 17.27 -11.94
CA THR A 180 -0.18 17.55 -11.31
C THR A 180 -0.43 16.54 -10.21
N LYS A 181 -1.05 16.99 -9.12
CA LYS A 181 -1.39 16.17 -7.97
C LYS A 181 -2.87 15.77 -8.01
N LEU A 182 -3.12 14.48 -7.91
CA LEU A 182 -4.42 13.92 -7.53
C LEU A 182 -4.39 13.59 -6.05
N THR A 183 -5.32 14.14 -5.28
CA THR A 183 -5.50 13.84 -3.86
C THR A 183 -6.83 13.13 -3.65
N ILE A 184 -6.83 12.02 -2.91
CA ILE A 184 -8.05 11.29 -2.55
C ILE A 184 -8.05 11.07 -1.04
N LYS A 185 -9.12 11.52 -0.38
CA LYS A 185 -9.23 11.50 1.08
C LYS A 185 -10.60 11.04 1.52
N ASP A 186 -10.66 10.22 2.58
CA ASP A 186 -11.88 9.75 3.23
C ASP A 186 -12.94 9.24 2.23
N SER A 187 -12.48 8.60 1.14
CA SER A 187 -13.29 8.33 -0.04
C SER A 187 -13.34 6.84 -0.37
N LEU A 188 -14.41 6.42 -1.06
CA LEU A 188 -14.58 5.04 -1.52
C LEU A 188 -14.48 4.96 -3.04
N ILE A 189 -13.59 4.12 -3.55
CA ILE A 189 -13.55 3.74 -4.96
C ILE A 189 -13.86 2.25 -5.05
N GLY A 190 -15.06 1.88 -5.48
CA GLY A 190 -15.40 0.47 -5.50
C GLY A 190 -16.49 0.04 -6.45
N TYR A 191 -16.56 -1.27 -6.70
CA TYR A 191 -17.53 -1.85 -7.64
C TYR A 191 -17.42 -1.31 -9.06
N ASN A 192 -16.24 -0.81 -9.46
CA ASN A 192 -16.03 -0.32 -10.80
C ASN A 192 -15.45 -1.42 -11.71
N LEU A 193 -15.71 -1.30 -13.00
CA LEU A 193 -15.28 -2.24 -14.03
C LEU A 193 -14.48 -1.51 -15.11
N ALA A 194 -13.23 -1.90 -15.30
CA ALA A 194 -12.52 -1.59 -16.53
C ALA A 194 -12.56 -2.81 -17.45
N SER A 195 -13.09 -2.68 -18.67
CA SER A 195 -13.23 -3.79 -19.60
C SER A 195 -12.80 -3.44 -21.01
N ASN A 196 -11.96 -4.29 -21.59
CA ASN A 196 -11.50 -4.18 -22.97
C ASN A 196 -11.97 -5.39 -23.78
N THR A 197 -13.00 -5.13 -24.58
CA THR A 197 -13.54 -6.09 -25.55
C THR A 197 -12.94 -5.92 -26.95
N ALA A 198 -12.11 -4.90 -27.18
CA ALA A 198 -11.64 -4.43 -28.49
C ALA A 198 -10.39 -5.14 -29.04
N ASN A 199 -9.88 -6.20 -28.38
CA ASN A 199 -8.64 -6.93 -28.75
C ASN A 199 -7.41 -6.02 -29.00
N SER A 200 -7.41 -4.78 -28.50
CA SER A 200 -6.37 -3.79 -28.75
C SER A 200 -6.19 -2.90 -27.53
N GLY A 201 -4.95 -2.49 -27.26
CA GLY A 201 -4.58 -1.62 -26.13
C GLY A 201 -4.44 -2.34 -24.79
N PHE A 202 -3.78 -1.67 -23.85
CA PHE A 202 -3.71 -2.06 -22.44
C PHE A 202 -4.99 -1.61 -21.73
N ASN A 203 -5.54 -2.47 -20.87
CA ASN A 203 -6.62 -2.09 -19.97
C ASN A 203 -6.13 -2.28 -18.53
N GLY A 204 -6.28 -1.25 -17.73
CA GLY A 204 -6.03 -1.38 -16.32
C GLY A 204 -6.83 -0.41 -15.47
N GLY A 205 -6.69 -0.55 -14.16
CA GLY A 205 -7.27 0.37 -13.21
C GLY A 205 -8.77 0.19 -13.12
N GLY A 206 -9.23 -0.93 -12.58
CA GLY A 206 -10.66 -1.17 -12.37
C GLY A 206 -11.24 -0.03 -11.53
N GLY A 207 -10.54 0.36 -10.47
CA GLY A 207 -10.80 1.59 -9.73
C GLY A 207 -10.18 2.82 -10.40
N LEU A 208 -8.85 2.94 -10.38
CA LEU A 208 -8.11 4.12 -10.84
C LEU A 208 -7.11 3.76 -11.94
N PHE A 209 -7.06 4.57 -12.98
CA PHE A 209 -5.97 4.56 -13.96
C PHE A 209 -5.18 5.85 -13.86
N ILE A 210 -3.90 5.76 -13.52
CA ILE A 210 -2.99 6.89 -13.31
C ILE A 210 -1.88 6.84 -14.37
N ASN A 211 -1.77 7.89 -15.17
CA ASN A 211 -0.70 8.07 -16.15
C ASN A 211 0.03 9.39 -15.89
N GLY A 212 1.24 9.32 -15.34
CA GLY A 212 1.99 10.50 -14.95
C GLY A 212 1.47 11.17 -13.66
N GLY A 213 2.11 12.29 -13.31
CA GLY A 213 1.77 13.10 -12.14
C GLY A 213 2.03 12.41 -10.80
N SER A 214 1.33 12.89 -9.77
CA SER A 214 1.39 12.32 -8.42
C SER A 214 0.01 11.98 -7.87
N LEU A 215 -0.07 10.89 -7.11
CA LEU A 215 -1.26 10.49 -6.36
C LEU A 215 -0.94 10.48 -4.87
N LEU A 216 -1.72 11.21 -4.08
CA LEU A 216 -1.74 11.14 -2.63
C LEU A 216 -3.09 10.55 -2.18
N MET A 217 -3.08 9.43 -1.47
CA MET A 217 -4.28 8.90 -0.82
C MET A 217 -4.08 8.81 0.69
N TYR A 218 -5.06 9.25 1.46
CA TYR A 218 -5.02 9.17 2.92
C TYR A 218 -6.42 9.22 3.54
N GLY A 219 -6.48 9.20 4.87
CA GLY A 219 -7.75 9.13 5.61
C GLY A 219 -8.36 7.72 5.52
N GLU A 220 -9.67 7.63 5.69
CA GLU A 220 -10.43 6.37 5.57
C GLU A 220 -10.71 6.00 4.11
N THR A 221 -9.69 6.10 3.25
CA THR A 221 -9.84 5.85 1.80
C THR A 221 -9.75 4.36 1.48
N THR A 222 -10.78 3.82 0.83
CA THR A 222 -10.85 2.40 0.47
C THR A 222 -10.97 2.20 -1.04
N ILE A 223 -10.18 1.27 -1.58
CA ILE A 223 -10.31 0.77 -2.96
C ILE A 223 -10.77 -0.69 -2.90
N ARG A 224 -12.02 -0.97 -3.28
CA ARG A 224 -12.57 -2.32 -3.09
C ARG A 224 -13.46 -2.84 -4.21
N GLN A 225 -13.41 -4.15 -4.43
CA GLN A 225 -14.32 -4.86 -5.34
C GLN A 225 -14.32 -4.26 -6.75
N ASN A 226 -13.18 -3.71 -7.18
CA ASN A 226 -12.98 -3.27 -8.55
C ASN A 226 -12.46 -4.42 -9.38
N ASN A 227 -12.84 -4.46 -10.65
CA ASN A 227 -12.51 -5.55 -11.55
C ASN A 227 -11.93 -5.03 -12.87
N VAL A 228 -10.91 -5.71 -13.38
CA VAL A 228 -10.38 -5.50 -14.72
C VAL A 228 -10.49 -6.78 -15.52
N THR A 229 -11.14 -6.69 -16.68
CA THR A 229 -11.28 -7.80 -17.62
C THR A 229 -10.79 -7.42 -19.01
N SER A 230 -10.19 -8.36 -19.73
CA SER A 230 -9.75 -8.13 -21.11
C SER A 230 -9.74 -9.40 -21.93
N ASN A 231 -10.12 -9.29 -23.20
CA ASN A 231 -10.04 -10.39 -24.16
C ASN A 231 -8.61 -10.63 -24.69
N ASN A 232 -7.68 -9.70 -24.48
CA ASN A 232 -6.31 -9.78 -25.02
C ASN A 232 -5.25 -10.20 -23.99
N GLY A 233 -5.65 -10.59 -22.78
CA GLY A 233 -4.73 -11.04 -21.73
C GLY A 233 -3.97 -9.93 -21.00
N PHE A 234 -4.27 -8.65 -21.21
CA PHE A 234 -3.62 -7.53 -20.52
C PHE A 234 -4.55 -6.81 -19.54
N ALA A 235 -5.22 -7.57 -18.67
CA ALA A 235 -6.13 -7.04 -17.65
C ALA A 235 -5.39 -6.83 -16.32
N VAL A 236 -4.93 -5.61 -16.05
CA VAL A 236 -3.99 -5.34 -14.94
C VAL A 236 -4.49 -4.30 -13.94
N GLY A 237 -4.06 -4.39 -12.68
CA GLY A 237 -4.35 -3.35 -11.68
C GLY A 237 -5.84 -3.26 -11.34
N GLY A 238 -6.38 -4.29 -10.69
CA GLY A 238 -7.81 -4.39 -10.38
C GLY A 238 -8.32 -3.16 -9.60
N GLY A 239 -7.55 -2.72 -8.60
CA GLY A 239 -7.73 -1.44 -7.92
C GLY A 239 -7.11 -0.30 -8.71
N ILE A 240 -5.78 -0.25 -8.80
CA ILE A 240 -5.01 0.81 -9.45
C ILE A 240 -4.13 0.24 -10.56
N PHE A 241 -4.16 0.88 -11.72
CA PHE A 241 -3.07 0.83 -12.69
C PHE A 241 -2.31 2.16 -12.64
N ALA A 242 -0.99 2.11 -12.53
CA ALA A 242 -0.15 3.30 -12.57
C ALA A 242 1.03 3.15 -13.54
N ALA A 243 1.30 4.21 -14.29
CA ALA A 243 2.47 4.34 -15.14
C ALA A 243 3.13 5.71 -15.04
N ASN A 244 4.47 5.75 -15.00
CA ASN A 244 5.28 6.98 -14.96
C ASN A 244 4.87 7.98 -13.86
N ALA A 245 4.40 7.50 -12.71
CA ALA A 245 3.81 8.32 -11.65
C ALA A 245 4.57 8.19 -10.33
N THR A 246 4.32 9.12 -9.41
CA THR A 246 4.70 8.99 -7.99
C THR A 246 3.43 8.80 -7.15
N MET A 247 3.42 7.80 -6.28
CA MET A 247 2.27 7.48 -5.44
C MET A 247 2.67 7.46 -3.97
N THR A 248 1.86 8.09 -3.13
CA THR A 248 2.00 8.04 -1.67
C THR A 248 0.65 7.68 -1.06
N LEU A 249 0.59 6.55 -0.37
CA LEU A 249 -0.61 6.05 0.29
C LEU A 249 -0.37 6.02 1.79
N VAL A 250 -1.25 6.63 2.57
CA VAL A 250 -1.11 6.75 4.02
C VAL A 250 -2.34 6.16 4.71
N GLY A 251 -2.12 5.29 5.68
CA GLY A 251 -3.16 4.67 6.47
C GLY A 251 -3.85 5.69 7.38
N GLY A 252 -5.18 5.82 7.30
CA GLY A 252 -5.95 6.76 8.11
C GLY A 252 -6.86 6.12 9.16
N SER A 253 -6.99 4.79 9.21
CA SER A 253 -7.92 4.12 10.13
C SER A 253 -7.33 2.85 10.73
N THR A 254 -7.63 2.59 12.00
CA THR A 254 -7.36 1.30 12.66
C THR A 254 -8.31 0.19 12.21
N ASN A 255 -9.29 0.52 11.36
CA ASN A 255 -10.25 -0.43 10.82
C ASN A 255 -9.65 -1.16 9.61
N THR A 256 -9.87 -2.46 9.52
CA THR A 256 -9.45 -3.34 8.41
C THR A 256 -10.11 -3.01 7.07
N ASN A 257 -11.01 -2.03 7.05
CA ASN A 257 -11.68 -1.56 5.82
C ASN A 257 -10.87 -0.51 5.06
N ASN A 258 -9.74 -0.03 5.61
CA ASN A 258 -8.86 0.91 4.92
C ASN A 258 -7.85 0.17 4.03
N GLY A 259 -7.65 0.61 2.79
CA GLY A 259 -6.73 -0.01 1.84
C GLY A 259 -7.39 -0.73 0.66
N PHE A 260 -6.84 -1.87 0.24
CA PHE A 260 -7.24 -2.60 -0.97
C PHE A 260 -7.92 -3.92 -0.65
N ILE A 261 -9.21 -4.03 -0.99
CA ILE A 261 -10.02 -5.16 -0.57
C ILE A 261 -10.73 -5.79 -1.77
N GLN A 262 -10.50 -7.09 -2.00
CA GLN A 262 -11.23 -7.87 -3.01
C GLN A 262 -11.19 -7.26 -4.42
N ASN A 263 -10.08 -6.65 -4.81
CA ASN A 263 -9.90 -6.20 -6.18
C ASN A 263 -9.38 -7.36 -7.04
N THR A 264 -9.82 -7.41 -8.29
CA THR A 264 -9.49 -8.51 -9.20
C THR A 264 -8.95 -7.99 -10.52
N ALA A 265 -7.87 -8.60 -10.99
CA ALA A 265 -7.30 -8.36 -12.30
C ALA A 265 -7.17 -9.70 -13.05
N GLY A 266 -7.66 -9.78 -14.29
CA GLY A 266 -7.56 -11.01 -15.07
C GLY A 266 -6.13 -11.45 -15.43
N PHE A 267 -5.11 -10.62 -15.20
CA PHE A 267 -3.72 -10.90 -15.55
C PHE A 267 -2.73 -10.68 -14.40
N ARG A 268 -2.49 -9.41 -14.00
CA ARG A 268 -1.48 -9.04 -13.00
C ARG A 268 -1.97 -7.95 -12.06
N GLY A 269 -1.57 -8.01 -10.78
CA GLY A 269 -1.79 -6.92 -9.82
C GLY A 269 -3.27 -6.78 -9.45
N GLY A 270 -3.81 -7.71 -8.66
CA GLY A 270 -5.22 -7.69 -8.27
C GLY A 270 -5.61 -6.38 -7.59
N ALA A 271 -4.76 -5.88 -6.69
CA ALA A 271 -4.89 -4.53 -6.13
C ALA A 271 -4.20 -3.47 -7.00
N ILE A 272 -2.89 -3.58 -7.21
CA ILE A 272 -2.08 -2.55 -7.86
C ILE A 272 -1.19 -3.16 -8.93
N TYR A 273 -1.18 -2.53 -10.10
CA TYR A 273 -0.16 -2.74 -11.12
C TYR A 273 0.69 -1.49 -11.31
N LEU A 274 2.01 -1.66 -11.28
CA LEU A 274 3.00 -0.60 -11.50
C LEU A 274 3.85 -0.89 -12.74
N GLY A 275 3.99 0.08 -13.63
CA GLY A 275 4.85 -0.03 -14.80
C GLY A 275 5.53 1.28 -15.18
N GLY A 276 6.67 1.20 -15.87
CA GLY A 276 7.32 2.39 -16.44
C GLY A 276 7.85 3.36 -15.39
N GLY A 277 8.65 2.88 -14.44
CA GLY A 277 9.39 3.77 -13.52
C GLY A 277 8.55 4.37 -12.41
N VAL A 278 7.45 3.73 -11.98
CA VAL A 278 6.65 4.26 -10.87
C VAL A 278 7.43 4.19 -9.56
N THR A 279 7.24 5.19 -8.70
CA THR A 279 7.64 5.11 -7.29
C THR A 279 6.38 5.06 -6.43
N LEU A 280 6.19 3.97 -5.69
CA LEU A 280 5.10 3.78 -4.74
C LEU A 280 5.65 3.78 -3.32
N SER A 281 5.12 4.65 -2.46
CA SER A 281 5.37 4.63 -1.02
C SER A 281 4.06 4.40 -0.27
N ILE A 282 4.04 3.41 0.63
CA ILE A 282 2.88 3.10 1.48
C ILE A 282 3.31 3.15 2.94
N TYR A 283 2.55 3.90 3.73
CA TYR A 283 2.77 4.07 5.16
C TYR A 283 1.51 3.70 5.93
N GLY A 284 1.55 2.66 6.76
CA GLY A 284 0.49 2.34 7.72
C GLY A 284 0.43 3.33 8.90
N ARG A 285 1.51 4.07 9.14
CA ARG A 285 1.66 5.02 10.25
C ARG A 285 1.44 6.48 9.85
N PRO A 286 1.37 7.39 10.84
CA PRO A 286 1.46 8.81 10.59
C PRO A 286 2.79 9.20 9.93
N VAL A 287 2.71 10.11 8.95
CA VAL A 287 3.86 10.68 8.25
C VAL A 287 3.69 12.19 8.09
N GLU A 288 4.78 12.93 8.20
CA GLU A 288 4.81 14.36 7.89
C GLU A 288 5.03 14.54 6.39
N LEU A 289 4.03 15.11 5.69
CA LEU A 289 4.09 15.43 4.27
C LEU A 289 3.65 16.87 4.06
N ASP A 290 4.44 17.66 3.34
CA ASP A 290 4.17 19.07 3.06
C ASP A 290 3.89 19.94 4.30
N GLY A 291 4.38 19.54 5.47
CA GLY A 291 4.17 20.23 6.75
C GLY A 291 2.88 19.85 7.49
N GLU A 292 2.18 18.80 7.03
CA GLU A 292 1.02 18.23 7.68
C GLU A 292 1.28 16.77 8.10
N THR A 293 0.85 16.41 9.30
CA THR A 293 0.79 15.02 9.74
C THR A 293 -0.39 14.33 9.08
N LEU A 294 -0.13 13.38 8.18
CA LEU A 294 -1.15 12.53 7.57
C LEU A 294 -1.18 11.18 8.27
N GLY A 295 -2.38 10.60 8.41
CA GLY A 295 -2.59 9.25 8.96
C GLY A 295 -2.86 9.19 10.45
N THR A 296 -3.10 7.98 10.96
CA THR A 296 -3.41 7.73 12.38
C THR A 296 -2.46 6.69 12.99
N SER A 297 -2.10 6.87 14.26
CA SER A 297 -1.18 5.96 14.95
C SER A 297 -1.77 4.56 15.11
N GLY A 298 -0.96 3.52 14.90
CA GLY A 298 -1.36 2.13 15.14
C GLY A 298 -2.19 1.50 14.02
N SER A 299 -2.29 2.17 12.88
CA SER A 299 -2.94 1.64 11.69
C SER A 299 -1.94 0.80 10.86
N ALA A 300 -2.42 -0.25 10.22
CA ALA A 300 -1.70 -0.90 9.12
C ALA A 300 -2.38 -0.52 7.80
N TYR A 301 -1.65 -0.55 6.69
CA TYR A 301 -2.27 -0.43 5.38
C TYR A 301 -2.60 -1.83 4.83
N PHE A 302 -3.88 -2.12 4.64
CA PHE A 302 -4.34 -3.48 4.35
C PHE A 302 -4.46 -3.78 2.86
N PHE A 303 -4.04 -4.98 2.48
CA PHE A 303 -4.27 -5.64 1.21
C PHE A 303 -4.93 -6.98 1.48
N THR A 304 -6.25 -7.04 1.31
CA THR A 304 -7.06 -8.18 1.74
C THR A 304 -7.80 -8.84 0.59
N SER A 305 -7.59 -10.14 0.41
CA SER A 305 -8.32 -10.98 -0.54
C SER A 305 -8.30 -10.47 -1.99
N ASN A 306 -7.20 -9.85 -2.43
CA ASN A 306 -7.05 -9.41 -3.82
C ASN A 306 -6.62 -10.59 -4.70
N ASP A 307 -7.07 -10.58 -5.96
CA ASP A 307 -6.87 -11.68 -6.91
C ASP A 307 -6.19 -11.17 -8.20
N GLY A 308 -4.97 -11.64 -8.41
CA GLY A 308 -4.20 -11.44 -9.62
C GLY A 308 -4.25 -12.70 -10.47
N GLY A 309 -4.72 -12.56 -11.71
CA GLY A 309 -4.94 -13.67 -12.65
C GLY A 309 -3.66 -14.36 -13.11
N SER A 310 -3.58 -14.70 -14.41
CA SER A 310 -2.66 -15.74 -14.89
C SER A 310 -1.16 -15.50 -14.64
N GLU A 311 -0.72 -14.26 -14.38
CA GLU A 311 0.68 -13.98 -14.05
C GLU A 311 0.87 -13.43 -12.62
N GLY A 312 -0.19 -13.41 -11.81
CA GLY A 312 -0.13 -13.19 -10.37
C GLY A 312 0.12 -11.75 -9.90
N GLY A 313 0.84 -11.58 -8.79
CA GLY A 313 0.85 -10.38 -7.98
C GLY A 313 -0.54 -10.14 -7.40
N GLY A 314 -1.00 -11.06 -6.53
CA GLY A 314 -2.37 -11.05 -6.05
C GLY A 314 -2.79 -9.70 -5.48
N ALA A 315 -1.92 -9.07 -4.68
CA ALA A 315 -2.04 -7.66 -4.35
C ALA A 315 -1.29 -6.78 -5.36
N ILE A 316 0.03 -6.82 -5.37
CA ILE A 316 0.86 -5.87 -6.14
C ILE A 316 1.65 -6.62 -7.21
N PHE A 317 1.64 -6.12 -8.44
CA PHE A 317 2.58 -6.52 -9.47
C PHE A 317 3.35 -5.31 -10.01
N SER A 318 4.67 -5.41 -10.08
CA SER A 318 5.55 -4.31 -10.47
C SER A 318 6.51 -4.68 -11.57
N VAL A 319 6.65 -3.77 -12.54
CA VAL A 319 7.62 -3.84 -13.64
C VAL A 319 8.42 -2.54 -13.66
N GLN A 320 9.75 -2.64 -13.58
CA GLN A 320 10.66 -1.49 -13.67
C GLN A 320 10.28 -0.33 -12.73
N SER A 321 9.89 -0.65 -11.49
CA SER A 321 9.37 0.35 -10.55
C SER A 321 9.98 0.14 -9.15
N THR A 322 9.81 1.13 -8.28
CA THR A 322 10.28 1.10 -6.88
C THR A 322 9.09 1.11 -5.93
N ILE A 323 9.12 0.22 -4.95
CA ILE A 323 8.08 0.10 -3.91
C ILE A 323 8.75 0.26 -2.54
N ASN A 324 8.21 1.15 -1.72
CA ASN A 324 8.60 1.33 -0.32
C ASN A 324 7.36 1.06 0.55
N LEU A 325 7.44 0.06 1.41
CA LEU A 325 6.35 -0.37 2.27
C LEU A 325 6.74 -0.22 3.73
N GLU A 326 5.81 0.31 4.51
CA GLU A 326 5.97 0.45 5.94
C GLU A 326 4.64 0.22 6.67
N GLN A 327 4.65 -0.67 7.65
CA GLN A 327 3.48 -1.07 8.44
C GLN A 327 2.29 -1.50 7.56
N VAL A 328 2.55 -2.45 6.66
CA VAL A 328 1.54 -2.97 5.73
C VAL A 328 1.14 -4.41 6.09
N GLU A 329 -0.10 -4.77 5.77
CA GLU A 329 -0.61 -6.13 5.97
C GLU A 329 -1.17 -6.69 4.65
N PHE A 330 -0.59 -7.79 4.18
CA PHE A 330 -1.06 -8.58 3.05
C PHE A 330 -1.70 -9.87 3.56
N THR A 331 -3.02 -9.95 3.46
CA THR A 331 -3.80 -11.08 3.99
C THR A 331 -4.67 -11.69 2.90
N GLU A 332 -4.61 -13.02 2.73
CA GLU A 332 -5.49 -13.78 1.81
C GLU A 332 -5.39 -13.39 0.34
N ASN A 333 -4.29 -12.80 -0.11
CA ASN A 333 -4.13 -12.45 -1.53
C ASN A 333 -3.74 -13.69 -2.34
N THR A 334 -4.29 -13.79 -3.54
CA THR A 334 -4.06 -14.93 -4.44
C THR A 334 -3.52 -14.44 -5.77
N GLY A 335 -2.36 -14.97 -6.17
CA GLY A 335 -1.83 -14.83 -7.51
C GLY A 335 -1.87 -16.19 -8.18
N VAL A 336 -2.48 -16.34 -9.36
CA VAL A 336 -2.64 -17.69 -9.95
C VAL A 336 -1.29 -18.39 -10.14
N GLN A 337 -0.26 -17.67 -10.58
CA GLN A 337 1.06 -18.26 -10.83
C GLN A 337 2.18 -17.65 -9.99
N LEU A 338 2.28 -16.31 -9.92
CA LEU A 338 3.49 -15.66 -9.44
C LEU A 338 3.16 -14.68 -8.32
N GLY A 339 3.68 -14.85 -7.11
CA GLY A 339 3.55 -13.85 -6.06
C GLY A 339 2.11 -13.74 -5.54
N GLY A 340 1.77 -14.46 -4.48
CA GLY A 340 0.42 -14.38 -3.90
C GLY A 340 0.12 -12.99 -3.35
N ALA A 341 1.09 -12.35 -2.69
CA ALA A 341 1.01 -10.93 -2.35
C ALA A 341 1.68 -10.04 -3.41
N ILE A 342 2.98 -10.23 -3.66
CA ILE A 342 3.77 -9.31 -4.48
C ILE A 342 4.53 -10.07 -5.59
N GLY A 343 4.39 -9.60 -6.83
CA GLY A 343 5.18 -10.03 -7.99
C GLY A 343 6.07 -8.91 -8.53
N LEU A 344 7.35 -9.19 -8.79
CA LEU A 344 8.35 -8.21 -9.23
C LEU A 344 9.09 -8.63 -10.51
N LEU A 345 9.23 -7.69 -11.44
CA LEU A 345 10.11 -7.77 -12.61
C LEU A 345 10.95 -6.50 -12.72
N GLU A 346 12.27 -6.63 -12.77
CA GLU A 346 13.21 -5.49 -12.88
C GLU A 346 12.90 -4.38 -11.86
N SER A 347 12.44 -4.74 -10.66
CA SER A 347 11.88 -3.80 -9.68
C SER A 347 12.64 -3.82 -8.37
N THR A 348 12.53 -2.72 -7.62
CA THR A 348 13.05 -2.63 -6.25
C THR A 348 11.91 -2.66 -5.26
N LEU A 349 12.01 -3.50 -4.24
CA LEU A 349 11.08 -3.58 -3.12
C LEU A 349 11.84 -3.35 -1.81
N ASN A 350 11.44 -2.33 -1.06
CA ASN A 350 11.94 -2.05 0.27
C ASN A 350 10.78 -2.17 1.26
N ILE A 351 10.90 -3.07 2.22
CA ILE A 351 9.94 -3.27 3.31
C ILE A 351 10.67 -2.92 4.60
N THR A 352 10.18 -1.92 5.30
CA THR A 352 10.80 -1.39 6.53
C THR A 352 9.75 -1.13 7.59
N ALA A 353 10.16 -1.00 8.84
CA ALA A 353 9.28 -0.52 9.92
C ALA A 353 10.06 0.41 10.85
N GLU A 354 9.64 1.67 10.93
CA GLU A 354 10.18 2.65 11.86
C GLU A 354 9.68 2.36 13.27
N ASN A 355 10.58 2.42 14.26
CA ASN A 355 10.29 2.35 15.70
C ASN A 355 9.49 1.14 16.20
N ALA A 356 9.18 0.15 15.35
CA ALA A 356 8.62 -1.11 15.78
C ALA A 356 9.70 -1.90 16.51
N ARG A 357 9.44 -2.21 17.79
CA ARG A 357 10.03 -3.37 18.46
C ARG A 357 9.84 -4.56 17.51
N ALA A 358 10.81 -5.47 17.43
CA ALA A 358 10.67 -6.69 16.62
C ALA A 358 9.28 -7.30 16.85
N CYS A 359 8.62 -7.73 15.76
CA CYS A 359 7.17 -7.97 15.70
C CYS A 359 6.64 -8.74 16.91
N ARG A 360 6.14 -7.99 17.91
CA ARG A 360 5.64 -8.57 19.16
C ARG A 360 4.25 -9.16 18.96
N TYR A 361 3.85 -9.90 19.99
CA TYR A 361 2.57 -10.56 20.32
C TYR A 361 1.25 -9.89 19.87
N TYR A 362 1.29 -8.63 19.41
CA TYR A 362 0.22 -7.95 18.69
C TYR A 362 0.89 -7.18 17.54
N PRO A 363 0.55 -7.44 16.28
CA PRO A 363 1.33 -7.00 15.12
C PRO A 363 1.14 -5.51 14.78
N ILE A 364 0.81 -4.69 15.79
CA ILE A 364 0.69 -3.25 15.63
C ILE A 364 2.08 -2.71 15.31
N GLY A 365 2.22 -2.19 14.09
CA GLY A 365 3.44 -1.54 13.61
C GLY A 365 4.43 -2.44 12.88
N CYS A 366 4.06 -3.68 12.55
CA CYS A 366 4.87 -4.56 11.70
C CYS A 366 4.34 -4.70 10.29
N ASN A 367 5.22 -5.14 9.38
CA ASN A 367 4.79 -5.64 8.09
C ASN A 367 4.37 -7.10 8.22
N ILE A 368 3.26 -7.48 7.60
CA ILE A 368 2.70 -8.83 7.71
C ILE A 368 2.36 -9.36 6.32
N PHE A 369 2.77 -10.60 6.06
CA PHE A 369 2.34 -11.41 4.92
C PHE A 369 1.70 -12.67 5.47
N ASN A 370 0.37 -12.70 5.51
CA ASN A 370 -0.40 -13.78 6.10
C ASN A 370 -1.28 -14.48 5.06
N THR A 371 -1.19 -15.80 4.95
CA THR A 371 -2.17 -16.59 4.18
C THR A 371 -2.25 -16.16 2.70
N ASN A 372 -1.12 -15.82 2.07
CA ASN A 372 -1.08 -15.50 0.63
C ASN A 372 -0.69 -16.73 -0.19
N PHE A 373 -1.22 -16.83 -1.42
CA PHE A 373 -1.13 -18.05 -2.24
C PHE A 373 -0.75 -17.78 -3.69
N ALA A 374 0.19 -18.58 -4.22
CA ALA A 374 0.53 -18.65 -5.65
C ALA A 374 1.29 -19.92 -5.99
N ASP A 375 1.39 -20.31 -7.26
CA ASP A 375 2.24 -21.45 -7.65
C ASP A 375 3.73 -21.21 -7.27
N TYR A 376 4.23 -19.99 -7.49
CA TYR A 376 5.60 -19.57 -7.20
C TYR A 376 5.60 -18.32 -6.32
N GLY A 377 6.22 -18.40 -5.13
CA GLY A 377 6.29 -17.25 -4.23
C GLY A 377 4.95 -16.94 -3.56
N GLY A 378 4.58 -17.66 -2.51
CA GLY A 378 3.28 -17.48 -1.85
C GLY A 378 3.09 -16.06 -1.32
N ALA A 379 4.09 -15.50 -0.64
CA ALA A 379 4.13 -14.07 -0.34
C ALA A 379 4.78 -13.27 -1.48
N ILE A 380 6.07 -13.50 -1.75
CA ILE A 380 6.84 -12.68 -2.70
C ILE A 380 7.40 -13.56 -3.82
N TRP A 381 7.21 -13.10 -5.06
CA TRP A 381 7.88 -13.61 -6.24
C TRP A 381 8.65 -12.49 -6.93
N ALA A 382 9.88 -12.77 -7.36
CA ALA A 382 10.68 -11.79 -8.08
C ALA A 382 11.60 -12.42 -9.12
N ARG A 383 11.69 -11.79 -10.29
CA ARG A 383 12.67 -12.14 -11.32
C ARG A 383 13.30 -10.94 -12.01
N VAL A 384 14.32 -11.25 -12.81
CA VAL A 384 14.95 -10.36 -13.80
C VAL A 384 15.50 -9.11 -13.12
N ASP A 385 16.65 -9.25 -12.47
CA ASP A 385 17.42 -8.16 -11.86
C ASP A 385 16.61 -7.33 -10.83
N SER A 386 15.66 -7.96 -10.14
CA SER A 386 14.93 -7.34 -9.04
C SER A 386 15.77 -7.33 -7.76
N ASN A 387 15.53 -6.32 -6.91
CA ASN A 387 16.19 -6.15 -5.62
C ASN A 387 15.17 -6.05 -4.50
N ILE A 388 15.25 -6.94 -3.52
CA ILE A 388 14.33 -7.00 -2.38
C ILE A 388 15.11 -6.75 -1.09
N ASN A 389 14.65 -5.80 -0.28
CA ASN A 389 15.12 -5.57 1.08
C ASN A 389 13.93 -5.68 2.03
N VAL A 390 13.96 -6.66 2.93
CA VAL A 390 12.88 -6.92 3.89
C VAL A 390 13.40 -6.79 5.31
N GLN A 391 12.74 -5.95 6.10
CA GLN A 391 13.06 -5.76 7.50
C GLN A 391 11.82 -5.75 8.39
N LYS A 392 11.93 -6.34 9.58
CA LYS A 392 10.89 -6.29 10.62
C LYS A 392 9.52 -6.72 10.08
N THR A 393 9.51 -7.92 9.52
CA THR A 393 8.36 -8.48 8.81
C THR A 393 8.03 -9.85 9.37
N LEU A 394 6.72 -10.13 9.46
CA LEU A 394 6.18 -11.45 9.74
C LEU A 394 5.66 -12.07 8.44
N PHE A 395 6.18 -13.25 8.09
CA PHE A 395 5.60 -14.15 7.10
C PHE A 395 4.93 -15.29 7.86
N ALA A 396 3.62 -15.45 7.67
CA ALA A 396 2.84 -16.48 8.31
C ALA A 396 1.92 -17.19 7.32
N GLN A 397 1.88 -18.51 7.38
CA GLN A 397 0.84 -19.32 6.75
C GLN A 397 0.67 -19.11 5.23
N ASN A 398 1.69 -18.59 4.54
CA ASN A 398 1.64 -18.48 3.08
C ASN A 398 1.83 -19.87 2.43
N GLY A 399 1.33 -20.03 1.20
CA GLY A 399 1.36 -21.30 0.47
C GLY A 399 1.79 -21.14 -0.98
N ALA A 400 2.63 -22.05 -1.47
CA ALA A 400 3.04 -22.11 -2.86
C ALA A 400 3.64 -23.46 -3.22
N ASP A 401 3.64 -23.85 -4.49
CA ASP A 401 4.40 -25.03 -4.93
C ASP A 401 5.88 -24.82 -4.67
N GLU A 402 6.39 -23.64 -5.03
CA GLU A 402 7.79 -23.31 -4.89
C GLU A 402 8.02 -21.97 -4.17
N GLY A 403 8.49 -22.03 -2.92
CA GLY A 403 8.82 -20.85 -2.12
C GLY A 403 7.58 -20.22 -1.51
N THR A 404 7.12 -20.73 -0.37
CA THR A 404 5.91 -20.22 0.31
C THR A 404 6.07 -18.75 0.72
N SER A 405 7.25 -18.36 1.23
CA SER A 405 7.53 -16.97 1.56
C SER A 405 8.19 -16.23 0.40
N LEU A 406 9.18 -16.86 -0.25
CA LEU A 406 9.93 -16.24 -1.34
C LEU A 406 10.28 -17.21 -2.46
N TYR A 407 10.00 -16.79 -3.69
CA TYR A 407 10.64 -17.31 -4.90
C TYR A 407 11.44 -16.20 -5.59
N LEU A 408 12.72 -16.46 -5.83
CA LEU A 408 13.66 -15.51 -6.43
C LEU A 408 14.27 -16.08 -7.71
N GLY A 409 14.29 -15.33 -8.81
CA GLY A 409 14.85 -15.78 -10.09
C GLY A 409 15.78 -14.77 -10.78
N ASN A 410 17.10 -14.99 -10.83
CA ASN A 410 18.08 -13.98 -11.29
C ASN A 410 17.83 -12.61 -10.64
N SER A 411 17.91 -12.54 -9.31
CA SER A 411 17.58 -11.36 -8.50
C SER A 411 18.30 -11.43 -7.15
N LEU A 412 18.21 -10.36 -6.36
CA LEU A 412 18.83 -10.27 -5.04
C LEU A 412 17.77 -10.04 -3.97
N ALA A 413 17.93 -10.70 -2.83
CA ALA A 413 17.07 -10.46 -1.68
C ALA A 413 17.86 -10.44 -0.36
N ASN A 414 17.57 -9.46 0.50
CA ASN A 414 18.14 -9.33 1.84
C ASN A 414 17.00 -9.28 2.88
N PHE A 415 17.00 -10.23 3.80
CA PHE A 415 16.05 -10.36 4.90
C PHE A 415 16.78 -10.10 6.21
N GLU A 416 16.23 -9.20 7.04
CA GLU A 416 16.82 -8.84 8.32
C GLU A 416 15.75 -8.66 9.41
N THR A 417 15.91 -9.28 10.58
CA THR A 417 14.92 -9.16 11.67
C THR A 417 13.53 -9.63 11.22
N VAL A 418 13.47 -10.81 10.60
CA VAL A 418 12.24 -11.36 10.03
C VAL A 418 11.79 -12.58 10.84
N VAL A 419 10.48 -12.77 10.95
CA VAL A 419 9.88 -14.01 11.47
C VAL A 419 9.18 -14.70 10.31
N ILE A 420 9.49 -15.98 10.09
CA ILE A 420 8.84 -16.84 9.10
C ILE A 420 8.28 -18.05 9.83
N VAL A 421 6.97 -18.16 9.93
CA VAL A 421 6.33 -19.14 10.79
C VAL A 421 5.16 -19.83 10.13
N GLU A 422 5.02 -21.13 10.38
CA GLU A 422 3.79 -21.85 10.03
C GLU A 422 3.44 -21.80 8.54
N GLU A 423 4.43 -21.59 7.68
CA GLU A 423 4.23 -21.63 6.24
C GLU A 423 3.80 -23.02 5.79
N ALA A 424 3.05 -23.11 4.68
CA ALA A 424 2.56 -24.36 4.12
C ALA A 424 1.57 -25.18 4.98
N ILE A 425 0.96 -24.61 6.03
CA ILE A 425 -0.05 -25.33 6.84
C ILE A 425 -1.27 -25.78 6.02
N PHE A 426 -1.68 -24.99 5.03
CA PHE A 426 -2.88 -25.27 4.25
C PHE A 426 -2.51 -25.95 2.92
N PRO A 427 -2.84 -27.24 2.73
CA PRO A 427 -2.68 -27.91 1.45
C PRO A 427 -3.83 -27.48 0.53
N MET A 428 -3.81 -26.25 0.02
CA MET A 428 -4.78 -25.76 -0.98
C MET A 428 -4.52 -26.33 -2.39
N GLY A 429 -4.00 -27.56 -2.47
CA GLY A 429 -3.54 -28.17 -3.71
C GLY A 429 -2.09 -27.86 -4.08
N PHE A 430 -1.39 -27.06 -3.27
CA PHE A 430 0.03 -26.75 -3.49
C PHE A 430 0.94 -27.88 -2.99
N THR A 431 2.08 -28.07 -3.66
CA THR A 431 3.12 -29.00 -3.24
C THR A 431 3.90 -28.48 -2.04
N ASN A 432 3.93 -27.17 -1.77
CA ASN A 432 4.54 -26.62 -0.57
C ASN A 432 5.99 -27.09 -0.39
N ASP A 433 6.79 -27.07 -1.46
CA ASP A 433 8.08 -27.77 -1.44
C ASP A 433 9.12 -27.08 -0.55
N ASN A 434 9.16 -25.74 -0.55
CA ASN A 434 10.20 -24.97 0.14
C ASN A 434 9.67 -23.64 0.70
N VAL A 435 10.33 -23.12 1.75
CA VAL A 435 9.98 -21.81 2.35
C VAL A 435 10.56 -20.69 1.51
N ILE A 436 11.86 -20.80 1.23
CA ILE A 436 12.60 -19.87 0.38
C ILE A 436 13.25 -20.65 -0.76
N ARG A 437 13.03 -20.17 -1.99
CA ARG A 437 13.68 -20.69 -3.18
C ARG A 437 14.42 -19.59 -3.93
N SER A 438 15.65 -19.89 -4.34
CA SER A 438 16.46 -19.06 -5.23
C SER A 438 16.87 -19.85 -6.47
N ASP A 439 16.36 -19.43 -7.62
CA ASP A 439 16.75 -19.91 -8.95
C ASP A 439 17.63 -18.85 -9.62
N GLU A 440 18.95 -19.02 -9.61
CA GLU A 440 19.90 -18.07 -10.19
C GLU A 440 20.02 -16.71 -9.44
N GLY A 441 19.54 -16.61 -8.19
CA GLY A 441 19.68 -15.41 -7.35
C GLY A 441 20.49 -15.62 -6.07
N ASN A 442 20.75 -14.54 -5.34
CA ASN A 442 21.30 -14.60 -3.98
C ASN A 442 20.25 -14.13 -2.97
N VAL A 443 20.05 -14.93 -1.92
CA VAL A 443 19.27 -14.56 -0.75
C VAL A 443 20.19 -14.47 0.45
N THR A 444 20.25 -13.31 1.09
CA THR A 444 20.93 -13.12 2.37
C THR A 444 19.88 -13.01 3.48
N ILE A 445 20.03 -13.81 4.53
CA ILE A 445 19.12 -13.87 5.69
C ILE A 445 19.92 -13.57 6.95
N LYS A 446 19.47 -12.61 7.75
CA LYS A 446 20.15 -12.19 8.98
C LYS A 446 19.15 -12.05 10.10
N TYR A 447 19.52 -12.45 11.31
CA TYR A 447 18.72 -12.22 12.51
C TYR A 447 17.26 -12.65 12.31
N THR A 448 17.05 -13.87 11.84
CA THR A 448 15.71 -14.34 11.41
C THR A 448 15.29 -15.55 12.24
N ASN A 449 14.01 -15.58 12.60
CA ASN A 449 13.37 -16.73 13.23
C ASN A 449 12.55 -17.49 12.19
N ILE A 450 12.88 -18.76 11.94
CA ILE A 450 12.20 -19.63 10.96
C ILE A 450 11.62 -20.82 11.74
N ILE A 451 10.32 -20.82 11.98
CA ILE A 451 9.70 -21.64 13.04
C ILE A 451 8.55 -22.46 12.48
N SER A 452 8.49 -23.76 12.80
CA SER A 452 7.33 -24.62 12.53
C SER A 452 6.81 -24.57 11.08
N ASN A 453 7.71 -24.52 10.10
CA ASN A 453 7.31 -24.49 8.69
C ASN A 453 7.01 -25.91 8.17
N HIS A 454 5.94 -26.06 7.39
CA HIS A 454 5.35 -27.33 6.98
C HIS A 454 5.66 -27.70 5.53
N THR A 455 6.90 -27.50 5.08
CA THR A 455 7.28 -27.80 3.70
C THR A 455 7.50 -29.28 3.45
N ASN A 456 7.38 -29.72 2.19
CA ASN A 456 7.48 -31.13 1.80
C ASN A 456 8.91 -31.57 1.40
N GLN A 457 9.79 -30.66 0.97
CA GLN A 457 11.15 -31.01 0.53
C GLN A 457 12.23 -30.45 1.44
N SER A 458 12.28 -29.13 1.61
CA SER A 458 13.30 -28.47 2.42
C SER A 458 12.86 -27.10 2.93
N ILE A 459 13.62 -26.48 3.82
CA ILE A 459 13.39 -25.07 4.17
C ILE A 459 13.93 -24.15 3.08
N PHE A 460 15.17 -24.38 2.66
CA PHE A 460 15.88 -23.58 1.66
C PHE A 460 16.22 -24.38 0.41
N LYS A 461 15.93 -23.84 -0.77
CA LYS A 461 16.36 -24.43 -2.04
C LYS A 461 17.10 -23.41 -2.89
N SER A 462 18.30 -23.77 -3.32
CA SER A 462 19.11 -22.98 -4.23
C SER A 462 19.41 -23.80 -5.49
N SER A 463 18.94 -23.33 -6.64
CA SER A 463 19.19 -23.93 -7.95
C SER A 463 19.77 -22.90 -8.92
N GLY A 464 20.67 -23.29 -9.79
CA GLY A 464 21.14 -22.42 -10.87
C GLY A 464 22.58 -22.66 -11.27
N ILE A 465 22.97 -22.06 -12.39
CA ILE A 465 24.34 -22.08 -12.92
C ILE A 465 24.91 -20.66 -12.84
N GLY A 466 25.74 -20.39 -11.84
CA GLY A 466 26.36 -19.09 -11.68
C GLY A 466 27.13 -18.95 -10.36
N THR A 467 28.11 -18.05 -10.32
CA THR A 467 28.95 -17.85 -9.12
C THR A 467 28.25 -17.09 -8.00
N ASN A 468 27.08 -16.51 -8.27
CA ASN A 468 26.33 -15.68 -7.32
C ASN A 468 24.98 -16.30 -6.94
N VAL A 469 24.87 -17.63 -7.04
CA VAL A 469 23.65 -18.35 -6.68
C VAL A 469 23.83 -18.96 -5.30
N GLY A 470 23.04 -18.51 -4.33
CA GLY A 470 23.23 -18.93 -2.96
C GLY A 470 22.17 -18.45 -1.99
N ILE A 471 22.09 -19.13 -0.85
CA ILE A 471 21.33 -18.70 0.32
C ILE A 471 22.32 -18.63 1.48
N ASP A 472 22.57 -17.41 1.93
CA ASP A 472 23.52 -17.11 2.99
C ASP A 472 22.75 -16.72 4.26
N ILE A 473 23.00 -17.42 5.37
CA ILE A 473 22.25 -17.28 6.62
C ILE A 473 23.19 -16.94 7.76
N TYR A 474 22.90 -15.84 8.43
CA TYR A 474 23.70 -15.29 9.52
C TYR A 474 22.86 -15.09 10.78
N ASN A 475 23.41 -15.51 11.92
CA ASN A 475 22.87 -15.25 13.26
C ASN A 475 21.35 -15.45 13.39
N SER A 476 20.87 -16.62 12.97
CA SER A 476 19.43 -16.90 12.81
C SER A 476 19.03 -18.20 13.51
N ILE A 477 17.74 -18.35 13.83
CA ILE A 477 17.17 -19.54 14.44
C ILE A 477 16.28 -20.26 13.42
N VAL A 478 16.51 -21.56 13.22
CA VAL A 478 15.61 -22.47 12.50
C VAL A 478 15.11 -23.53 13.47
N HIS A 479 13.84 -23.46 13.85
CA HIS A 479 13.27 -24.27 14.92
C HIS A 479 12.06 -25.09 14.48
N ASN A 480 12.05 -26.37 14.83
CA ASN A 480 10.97 -27.31 14.63
C ASN A 480 10.44 -27.39 13.17
N PRO A 481 11.30 -27.49 12.13
CA PRO A 481 10.80 -27.70 10.78
C PRO A 481 10.16 -29.09 10.65
N LEU A 482 9.06 -29.19 9.90
CA LEU A 482 8.40 -30.49 9.66
C LEU A 482 9.32 -31.47 8.91
N VAL A 483 10.07 -30.95 7.94
CA VAL A 483 11.07 -31.71 7.20
C VAL A 483 12.44 -31.57 7.82
N ALA A 484 13.17 -32.69 7.84
CA ALA A 484 14.52 -32.77 8.36
C ALA A 484 15.56 -31.94 7.58
N ASN A 485 15.23 -31.55 6.35
CA ASN A 485 16.20 -31.00 5.42
C ASN A 485 16.24 -29.47 5.46
N LEU A 486 17.33 -28.91 5.98
CA LEU A 486 17.56 -27.46 5.95
C LEU A 486 17.68 -26.92 4.53
N GLY A 487 18.40 -27.60 3.65
CA GLY A 487 18.45 -27.15 2.28
C GLY A 487 19.05 -28.10 1.27
N ILE A 488 18.65 -27.86 0.02
CA ILE A 488 19.12 -28.60 -1.15
C ILE A 488 19.86 -27.62 -2.05
N ALA A 489 21.19 -27.73 -2.07
CA ALA A 489 22.02 -27.10 -3.09
C ALA A 489 22.19 -28.07 -4.25
N THR A 490 21.92 -27.62 -5.48
CA THR A 490 22.36 -28.33 -6.69
C THR A 490 23.79 -27.92 -7.05
N ASP A 491 24.44 -28.67 -7.96
CA ASP A 491 25.90 -28.79 -8.17
C ASP A 491 26.76 -27.51 -8.34
N GLN A 492 26.23 -26.29 -8.22
CA GLN A 492 27.00 -25.02 -8.30
C GLN A 492 26.55 -23.92 -7.31
N ALA A 493 25.52 -24.12 -6.49
CA ALA A 493 25.09 -23.10 -5.53
C ALA A 493 25.95 -23.12 -4.25
N SER A 494 26.34 -21.94 -3.75
CA SER A 494 27.01 -21.80 -2.46
C SER A 494 26.02 -21.38 -1.39
N ASN A 495 25.86 -22.18 -0.34
CA ASN A 495 25.09 -21.77 0.83
C ASN A 495 26.05 -21.60 2.01
N GLU A 496 26.13 -20.38 2.54
CA GLU A 496 26.86 -20.11 3.77
C GLU A 496 25.91 -20.13 4.97
N TYR A 497 26.27 -20.87 6.01
CA TYR A 497 25.56 -20.86 7.29
C TYR A 497 26.54 -20.47 8.38
N PHE A 498 26.30 -19.33 9.02
CA PHE A 498 27.19 -18.79 10.02
C PHE A 498 26.40 -18.34 11.24
N CYS A 499 26.73 -18.93 12.39
CA CYS A 499 26.02 -18.69 13.65
C CYS A 499 24.52 -18.96 13.56
N VAL A 500 24.16 -20.06 12.89
CA VAL A 500 22.78 -20.52 12.83
C VAL A 500 22.53 -21.52 13.96
N LEU A 501 21.49 -21.26 14.76
CA LEU A 501 20.93 -22.23 15.69
C LEU A 501 19.86 -23.04 14.97
N SER A 502 20.01 -24.36 14.93
CA SER A 502 19.00 -25.21 14.31
C SER A 502 18.83 -26.54 15.00
N ASP A 503 17.57 -26.99 15.13
CA ASP A 503 17.22 -28.35 15.54
C ASP A 503 16.83 -29.25 14.36
N ALA A 504 17.02 -28.77 13.12
CA ALA A 504 16.70 -29.49 11.90
C ALA A 504 17.70 -30.66 11.66
N PRO A 505 17.21 -31.92 11.55
CA PRO A 505 18.08 -33.08 11.39
C PRO A 505 18.72 -33.16 9.99
N GLY A 506 19.95 -32.66 9.84
CA GLY A 506 20.69 -32.71 8.57
C GLY A 506 21.65 -31.55 8.35
N ALA A 507 21.72 -30.63 9.30
CA ALA A 507 22.65 -29.52 9.30
C ALA A 507 24.12 -30.02 9.23
N THR A 508 24.93 -29.41 8.36
CA THR A 508 26.36 -29.71 8.23
C THR A 508 27.14 -29.23 9.48
N ALA A 509 28.40 -29.64 9.62
CA ALA A 509 29.23 -29.42 10.82
C ALA A 509 29.45 -27.95 11.25
N THR A 510 29.04 -26.96 10.44
CA THR A 510 29.06 -25.52 10.77
C THR A 510 27.79 -25.04 11.47
N ILE A 511 26.76 -25.87 11.57
CA ILE A 511 25.52 -25.56 12.29
C ILE A 511 25.57 -26.32 13.61
N ASN A 512 25.52 -25.60 14.74
CA ASN A 512 25.42 -26.23 16.04
C ASN A 512 24.02 -26.84 16.18
N VAL A 513 23.92 -28.13 15.84
CA VAL A 513 22.71 -28.91 16.08
C VAL A 513 22.70 -29.32 17.53
N THR A 514 21.82 -28.70 18.29
CA THR A 514 21.48 -29.20 19.62
C THR A 514 19.96 -29.13 19.75
N GLN A 515 19.35 -30.17 20.30
CA GLN A 515 17.90 -30.18 20.49
C GLN A 515 17.54 -29.22 21.62
N TYR A 516 16.67 -28.25 21.34
CA TYR A 516 16.30 -27.22 22.31
C TYR A 516 14.80 -27.19 22.54
N ASN A 517 14.38 -27.62 23.72
CA ASN A 517 13.06 -27.34 24.24
C ASN A 517 13.12 -26.02 25.03
N GLY A 518 12.30 -25.04 24.64
CA GLY A 518 12.07 -23.83 25.46
C GLY A 518 12.88 -22.58 25.10
N LEU A 519 13.26 -22.39 23.82
CA LEU A 519 13.90 -21.15 23.36
C LEU A 519 13.00 -19.92 23.53
N PHE A 520 11.73 -20.06 23.14
CA PHE A 520 10.79 -18.94 23.04
C PHE A 520 9.82 -18.87 24.22
N VAL A 521 9.34 -17.67 24.55
CA VAL A 521 8.38 -17.43 25.64
C VAL A 521 7.12 -18.27 25.46
N ASP A 522 6.45 -18.13 24.31
CA ASP A 522 5.25 -18.91 23.98
C ASP A 522 5.05 -19.00 22.45
N PRO A 523 5.70 -19.96 21.78
CA PRO A 523 5.61 -20.08 20.33
C PRO A 523 4.21 -20.49 19.85
N VAL A 524 3.35 -21.06 20.70
CA VAL A 524 1.96 -21.44 20.34
C VAL A 524 1.09 -20.20 20.15
N LEU A 525 1.37 -19.14 20.92
CA LEU A 525 0.71 -17.84 20.77
C LEU A 525 1.54 -16.85 19.94
N TRP A 526 2.46 -17.36 19.11
CA TRP A 526 3.36 -16.58 18.27
C TRP A 526 4.23 -15.56 19.03
N ASN A 527 4.55 -15.85 20.30
CA ASN A 527 5.52 -15.08 21.07
C ASN A 527 6.92 -15.71 20.92
N PHE A 528 7.66 -15.20 19.95
CA PHE A 528 9.02 -15.64 19.61
C PHE A 528 10.13 -14.83 20.28
N GLN A 529 9.81 -14.10 21.36
CA GLN A 529 10.84 -13.53 22.23
C GLN A 529 11.61 -14.66 22.93
N LEU A 530 12.90 -14.45 23.16
CA LEU A 530 13.75 -15.40 23.87
C LEU A 530 13.37 -15.49 25.35
N LYS A 531 13.38 -16.70 25.90
CA LYS A 531 13.23 -16.94 27.34
C LYS A 531 14.54 -16.62 28.08
N PRO A 532 14.48 -16.19 29.35
CA PRO A 532 15.67 -16.07 30.18
C PRO A 532 16.47 -17.39 30.19
N GLY A 533 17.77 -17.29 29.92
CA GLY A 533 18.69 -18.44 29.86
C GLY A 533 18.57 -19.27 28.58
N ALA A 534 17.86 -18.79 27.56
CA ALA A 534 17.96 -19.37 26.22
C ALA A 534 19.40 -19.23 25.73
N ILE A 535 19.97 -20.32 25.23
CA ILE A 535 21.30 -20.36 24.59
C ILE A 535 21.46 -19.41 23.38
N ALA A 536 20.32 -18.93 22.86
CA ALA A 536 20.27 -18.03 21.73
C ALA A 536 20.66 -16.62 22.17
N ILE A 537 20.54 -16.35 23.47
CA ILE A 537 21.06 -15.14 24.09
C ILE A 537 22.59 -15.19 23.99
N ASP A 538 23.19 -14.09 23.55
CA ASP A 538 24.64 -13.93 23.46
C ASP A 538 25.30 -15.00 22.57
N TYR A 539 24.58 -15.51 21.56
CA TYR A 539 25.06 -16.68 20.83
C TYR A 539 26.30 -16.39 19.97
N PHE A 540 26.52 -15.13 19.58
CA PHE A 540 27.58 -14.76 18.64
C PHE A 540 28.47 -13.60 19.11
N ASN A 541 29.78 -13.87 19.20
CA ASN A 541 30.81 -12.92 19.67
C ASN A 541 31.66 -12.27 18.55
N GLY A 542 31.17 -12.20 17.31
CA GLY A 542 31.80 -11.35 16.29
C GLY A 542 33.25 -11.68 15.86
N ILE A 543 33.71 -12.94 15.90
CA ILE A 543 35.11 -13.28 15.56
C ILE A 543 35.25 -13.77 14.10
N GLY A 544 35.44 -12.84 13.16
CA GLY A 544 35.85 -13.13 11.78
C GLY A 544 35.68 -11.94 10.85
N ASN A 545 36.43 -11.86 9.75
CA ASN A 545 36.37 -10.78 8.75
C ASN A 545 35.00 -10.60 8.04
N ALA A 546 33.98 -11.41 8.39
CA ALA A 546 32.60 -11.10 8.08
C ALA A 546 32.21 -9.92 8.98
N SER A 547 32.30 -8.70 8.44
CA SER A 547 31.99 -7.45 9.15
C SER A 547 30.78 -7.70 10.06
N PRO A 548 30.93 -7.62 11.40
CA PRO A 548 29.76 -7.58 12.25
C PRO A 548 28.95 -6.40 11.72
N LEU A 549 27.78 -6.69 11.19
CA LEU A 549 26.83 -5.65 10.81
C LEU A 549 26.29 -5.14 12.14
N THR A 550 27.14 -4.37 12.84
CA THR A 550 26.82 -3.66 14.08
C THR A 550 25.71 -2.68 13.82
N THR A 551 25.44 -2.35 12.55
CA THR A 551 24.33 -1.53 12.13
C THR A 551 23.40 -2.31 11.21
N ASP A 552 22.09 -2.13 11.38
CA ASP A 552 21.08 -2.61 10.43
C ASP A 552 21.24 -1.95 9.04
N TYR A 553 20.43 -2.36 8.07
CA TYR A 553 20.45 -1.75 6.72
C TYR A 553 20.23 -0.21 6.72
N LEU A 554 19.53 0.34 7.71
CA LEU A 554 19.34 1.78 7.90
C LEU A 554 20.54 2.47 8.56
N LYS A 555 21.63 1.72 8.78
CA LYS A 555 22.84 2.13 9.48
C LYS A 555 22.59 2.47 10.95
N ILE A 556 21.52 1.95 11.52
CA ILE A 556 21.22 2.11 12.94
C ILE A 556 21.98 1.03 13.69
N GLU A 557 22.81 1.43 14.65
CA GLU A 557 23.57 0.49 15.47
C GLU A 557 22.61 -0.42 16.23
N ARG A 558 22.71 -1.73 16.01
CA ARG A 558 22.09 -2.72 16.88
C ARG A 558 22.64 -2.50 18.29
N GLY A 559 21.79 -2.72 19.29
CA GLY A 559 22.28 -2.78 20.67
C GLY A 559 23.51 -3.68 20.72
N HIS A 560 24.57 -3.19 21.34
CA HIS A 560 25.70 -4.01 21.70
C HIS A 560 25.80 -3.98 23.22
N ASP A 561 26.30 -5.09 23.73
CA ASP A 561 26.64 -5.23 25.12
C ASP A 561 27.65 -4.14 25.56
N ASP A 562 27.38 -3.45 26.67
CA ASP A 562 28.34 -2.84 27.57
C ASP A 562 29.44 -3.85 27.89
N VAL A 563 30.50 -3.69 27.11
CA VAL A 563 31.79 -4.38 27.20
C VAL A 563 32.42 -4.38 28.61
N ALA A 564 31.91 -3.57 29.56
CA ALA A 564 32.34 -3.59 30.96
C ALA A 564 31.69 -4.71 31.80
N THR A 565 30.65 -5.36 31.28
CA THR A 565 29.95 -6.48 31.91
C THR A 565 30.51 -7.78 31.34
N ILE A 566 30.81 -8.76 32.19
CA ILE A 566 31.39 -10.04 31.73
C ILE A 566 30.28 -10.83 31.02
N ASP A 567 30.24 -10.68 29.70
CA ASP A 567 29.51 -11.53 28.78
C ASP A 567 30.17 -12.93 28.78
N MET A 568 29.35 -13.97 28.97
CA MET A 568 29.83 -15.35 29.02
C MET A 568 29.80 -16.05 27.66
N PHE A 569 29.11 -15.52 26.63
CA PHE A 569 28.84 -16.26 25.39
C PHE A 569 28.91 -15.46 24.07
N GLY A 570 28.74 -14.12 24.04
CA GLY A 570 28.81 -13.28 22.83
C GLY A 570 27.95 -11.99 22.87
N THR A 571 28.14 -11.09 21.89
CA THR A 571 27.55 -9.73 21.89
C THR A 571 26.17 -9.62 21.24
N TYR A 572 25.68 -10.68 20.59
CA TYR A 572 24.43 -10.63 19.83
C TYR A 572 23.61 -11.91 20.04
N ASP A 573 22.30 -11.72 20.22
CA ASP A 573 21.35 -12.81 20.25
C ASP A 573 21.11 -13.38 18.86
N ALA A 574 20.95 -14.69 18.76
CA ALA A 574 20.51 -15.35 17.53
C ALA A 574 19.02 -15.10 17.29
N GLY A 575 18.67 -14.86 16.02
CA GLY A 575 17.27 -14.75 15.61
C GLY A 575 16.76 -13.31 15.54
N ALA A 576 15.44 -13.15 15.46
CA ALA A 576 14.78 -11.87 15.15
C ALA A 576 14.53 -10.95 16.34
N HIS A 577 14.75 -11.42 17.57
CA HIS A 577 14.48 -10.67 18.78
C HIS A 577 15.72 -10.70 19.67
N GLU A 578 16.17 -9.52 20.08
CA GLU A 578 17.09 -9.38 21.21
C GLU A 578 16.31 -9.59 22.51
N TYR A 579 16.96 -10.10 23.54
CA TYR A 579 16.40 -10.34 24.86
C TYR A 579 16.46 -9.06 25.70
N ASN A 580 15.29 -8.50 25.99
CA ASN A 580 15.13 -7.17 26.59
C ASN A 580 15.73 -6.99 28.00
N ASP A 581 15.80 -8.08 28.78
CA ASP A 581 16.35 -8.06 30.14
C ASP A 581 17.82 -8.50 30.16
N ASP A 582 18.46 -8.51 29.00
CA ASP A 582 19.91 -8.59 29.00
C ASP A 582 20.47 -7.33 29.67
N LEU A 583 21.36 -7.55 30.64
CA LEU A 583 21.84 -6.55 31.60
C LEU A 583 22.73 -5.47 30.94
N ILE A 584 22.91 -5.54 29.63
CA ILE A 584 24.13 -5.10 28.99
C ILE A 584 23.88 -4.09 27.84
N PHE A 585 22.65 -3.73 27.44
CA PHE A 585 22.47 -2.72 26.37
C PHE A 585 22.56 -1.25 26.83
N LYS A 586 23.43 -0.45 26.18
CA LYS A 586 23.64 0.98 26.47
C LYS A 586 22.82 1.95 25.60
N ASN A 587 22.32 1.47 24.46
CA ASN A 587 21.59 2.25 23.46
C ASN A 587 20.20 1.63 23.17
N GLU A 588 19.45 1.35 24.23
CA GLU A 588 17.99 1.55 24.35
C GLU A 588 17.07 1.29 23.13
N PHE A 589 17.27 0.23 22.33
CA PHE A 589 16.34 -0.18 21.28
C PHE A 589 15.03 -0.81 21.80
N GLU A 590 14.74 -0.60 23.08
CA GLU A 590 13.75 -1.30 23.89
C GLU A 590 12.97 -0.33 24.81
N PHE A 591 12.83 0.96 24.47
CA PHE A 591 12.21 1.88 25.43
C PHE A 591 10.68 1.87 25.50
N PHE A 592 10.24 1.69 26.76
CA PHE A 592 8.97 1.96 27.46
C PHE A 592 7.65 1.55 26.82
#